data_AF-A0A661W041-F1
#
_entry.id   AF-A0A661W041-F1
#
_cell.length_a   1.000
_cell.length_b   1.000
_cell.length_c   1.000
_cell.angle_alpha   90.00
_cell.angle_beta   90.00
_cell.angle_gamma   90.00
#
_symmetry.space_group_name_H-M   'P 1'
#
loop_
_entity.id
_entity.type
_entity.pdbx_description
1 polymer ?
#
loop_
_entity_poly.entity_id
_entity_poly.type
_entity_poly.pdbx_seq_one_letter_code
_entity_poly.pdbx_strand_id
1 'polypeptide(L)'
;MTVESLYDYFEQRLARLPPQARLAFVLDPPGLLGLGEALEVEGRRWTVFRYDGNDLAFRKAYGRHGPDGPHLVWVTHPPARLSAASPTLDLSYLTDVVRRADAILDLSLLGVLKALKPRETWPPEPVAHFEPFLAAHLGTVLAAHADLRRALGPGVPLDTHCLRALVLHALHPATPVSDLTFRVPDPPQVLTRYLRLLVQGEWDEEGLALLREQARLAPGPPAEELAPWFEAPPGGLMRYLYLRRLLARRRVANIAAVTRALLPFDPRPLEPWVDFALYLWDEDPAWRRALIVRAEQGLDETELDEALALLGADRPADLLAILTDAETPAVVYGLGRRLLAGVTNAEELGRVALAWARRRPPLAAWPETVYSRRARDLALFLDELAFLLDRVTQEMSPPAGLAGLVDWYVEQRLYDLEYAGARAYGRTL
;
A
#
# COMPACT_ATOMS: atom_id res chain seq x y z
N MET A 1 30.63 -0.11 8.47
CA MET A 1 30.42 0.10 7.02
C MET A 1 29.20 -0.71 6.64
N THR A 2 28.15 -0.03 6.19
CA THR A 2 26.92 -0.63 5.70
C THR A 2 27.05 -0.80 4.19
N VAL A 3 26.75 -1.99 3.68
CA VAL A 3 26.69 -2.27 2.24
C VAL A 3 25.23 -2.01 1.86
N GLU A 4 24.96 -1.05 0.98
CA GLU A 4 23.57 -0.74 0.56
C GLU A 4 23.20 -1.46 -0.73
N SER A 5 24.15 -1.59 -1.66
CA SER A 5 24.00 -2.26 -2.96
C SER A 5 25.19 -3.16 -3.31
N LEU A 6 25.07 -3.92 -4.41
CA LEU A 6 26.18 -4.68 -5.00
C LEU A 6 27.33 -3.76 -5.43
N TYR A 7 27.01 -2.55 -5.90
CA TYR A 7 28.01 -1.56 -6.29
C TYR A 7 28.83 -1.09 -5.08
N ASP A 8 28.18 -0.81 -3.94
CA ASP A 8 28.90 -0.44 -2.71
C ASP A 8 29.76 -1.58 -2.19
N TYR A 9 29.27 -2.82 -2.29
CA TYR A 9 30.07 -3.99 -1.96
C TYR A 9 31.33 -4.06 -2.84
N PHE A 10 31.18 -3.84 -4.15
CA PHE A 10 32.29 -3.78 -5.09
C PHE A 10 33.30 -2.68 -4.74
N GLU A 11 32.85 -1.45 -4.53
CA GLU A 11 33.74 -0.33 -4.18
C GLU A 11 34.51 -0.62 -2.89
N GLN A 12 33.84 -1.15 -1.86
CA GLN A 12 34.50 -1.53 -0.61
C GLN A 12 35.54 -2.64 -0.80
N ARG A 13 35.28 -3.61 -1.69
CA ARG A 13 36.25 -4.67 -2.02
C ARG A 13 37.45 -4.11 -2.79
N LEU A 14 37.22 -3.17 -3.71
CA LEU A 14 38.27 -2.53 -4.49
C LEU A 14 39.13 -1.59 -3.65
N ALA A 15 38.52 -0.80 -2.76
CA ALA A 15 39.18 0.10 -1.81
C ALA A 15 40.14 -0.64 -0.86
N ARG A 16 39.81 -1.89 -0.51
CA ARG A 16 40.64 -2.74 0.37
C ARG A 16 41.86 -3.34 -0.33
N LEU A 17 41.99 -3.19 -1.65
CA LEU A 17 43.18 -3.69 -2.34
C LEU A 17 44.43 -2.91 -1.90
N PRO A 18 45.59 -3.57 -1.82
CA PRO A 18 46.84 -2.88 -1.50
C PRO A 18 47.10 -1.69 -2.44
N PRO A 19 47.75 -0.61 -1.95
CA PRO A 19 48.07 0.56 -2.78
C PRO A 19 48.83 0.21 -4.07
N GLN A 20 49.66 -0.84 -4.02
CA GLN A 20 50.44 -1.35 -5.15
C GLN A 20 49.66 -2.24 -6.13
N ALA A 21 48.42 -2.63 -5.84
CA ALA A 21 47.62 -3.43 -6.76
C ALA A 21 47.37 -2.66 -8.05
N ARG A 22 47.61 -3.27 -9.22
CA ARG A 22 47.47 -2.62 -10.54
C ARG A 22 46.37 -3.26 -11.38
N LEU A 23 46.07 -4.55 -11.18
CA LEU A 23 45.04 -5.26 -11.92
C LEU A 23 44.02 -5.92 -10.99
N ALA A 24 42.77 -5.48 -11.08
CA ALA A 24 41.63 -6.18 -10.50
C ALA A 24 40.84 -6.91 -11.59
N PHE A 25 40.57 -8.20 -11.38
CA PHE A 25 39.73 -9.00 -12.27
C PHE A 25 38.34 -9.16 -11.64
N VAL A 26 37.31 -8.68 -12.31
CA VAL A 26 35.96 -8.60 -11.75
C VAL A 26 35.00 -9.47 -12.54
N LEU A 27 34.36 -10.41 -11.85
CA LEU A 27 33.34 -11.28 -12.40
C LEU A 27 31.97 -10.73 -12.01
N ASP A 28 31.26 -10.12 -12.96
CA ASP A 28 29.88 -9.65 -12.81
C ASP A 28 29.11 -10.14 -14.05
N PRO A 29 28.74 -11.43 -14.08
CA PRO A 29 28.21 -12.05 -15.28
C PRO A 29 26.96 -11.35 -15.87
N PRO A 30 25.97 -10.90 -15.09
CA PRO A 30 24.82 -10.18 -15.65
C PRO A 30 25.15 -8.71 -15.99
N GLY A 31 26.29 -8.17 -15.55
CA GLY A 31 26.71 -6.81 -15.84
C GLY A 31 25.96 -5.76 -15.01
N LEU A 32 25.55 -6.09 -13.79
CA LEU A 32 24.70 -5.23 -12.95
C LEU A 32 25.43 -4.00 -12.41
N LEU A 33 26.76 -4.00 -12.40
CA LEU A 33 27.54 -2.86 -11.93
C LEU A 33 27.48 -1.66 -12.88
N GLY A 34 27.17 -1.87 -14.16
CA GLY A 34 27.06 -0.79 -15.14
C GLY A 34 28.32 0.08 -15.24
N LEU A 35 29.52 -0.50 -15.12
CA LEU A 35 30.76 0.27 -15.07
C LEU A 35 31.01 1.04 -16.38
N GLY A 36 31.38 2.32 -16.26
CA GLY A 36 31.86 3.14 -17.38
C GLY A 36 33.31 2.83 -17.76
N GLU A 37 33.95 3.71 -18.53
CA GLU A 37 35.35 3.53 -18.99
C GLU A 37 36.39 3.73 -17.87
N ALA A 38 36.03 4.43 -16.80
CA ALA A 38 36.87 4.63 -15.63
C ALA A 38 36.02 4.80 -14.38
N LEU A 39 36.59 4.46 -13.23
CA LEU A 39 36.00 4.69 -11.90
C LEU A 39 37.07 5.21 -10.94
N GLU A 40 36.66 6.01 -9.96
CA GLU A 40 37.55 6.54 -8.93
C GLU A 40 37.11 6.01 -7.56
N VAL A 41 38.01 5.28 -6.89
CA VAL A 41 37.77 4.70 -5.57
C VAL A 41 38.95 5.05 -4.66
N GLU A 42 38.67 5.69 -3.53
CA GLU A 42 39.68 6.13 -2.54
C GLU A 42 40.84 6.94 -3.18
N GLY A 43 40.50 7.87 -4.09
CA GLY A 43 41.48 8.71 -4.78
C GLY A 43 42.31 7.99 -5.84
N ARG A 44 42.02 6.72 -6.13
CA ARG A 44 42.66 5.93 -7.19
C ARG A 44 41.73 5.81 -8.39
N ARG A 45 42.21 6.27 -9.54
CA ARG A 45 41.51 6.11 -10.83
C ARG A 45 41.84 4.75 -11.44
N TRP A 46 40.82 3.95 -11.71
CA TRP A 46 40.90 2.64 -12.35
C TRP A 46 40.33 2.73 -13.76
N THR A 47 41.12 2.39 -14.77
CA THR A 47 40.62 2.26 -16.16
C THR A 47 39.91 0.92 -16.30
N VAL A 48 38.69 0.91 -16.86
CA VAL A 48 37.85 -0.28 -16.95
C VAL A 48 37.86 -0.83 -18.38
N PHE A 49 38.12 -2.12 -18.51
CA PHE A 49 38.05 -2.86 -19.76
C PHE A 49 36.98 -3.95 -19.62
N ARG A 50 35.88 -3.78 -20.34
CA ARG A 50 34.81 -4.79 -20.37
C ARG A 50 35.19 -5.95 -21.29
N TYR A 51 34.98 -7.18 -20.81
CA TYR A 51 35.01 -8.40 -21.59
C TYR A 51 33.65 -9.08 -21.54
N ASP A 52 33.03 -9.26 -22.70
CA ASP A 52 31.71 -9.86 -22.88
C ASP A 52 31.76 -11.14 -23.72
N GLY A 53 32.95 -11.76 -23.85
CA GLY A 53 33.18 -12.90 -24.73
C GLY A 53 33.68 -12.53 -26.13
N ASN A 54 33.84 -11.24 -26.46
CA ASN A 54 34.50 -10.82 -27.70
C ASN A 54 36.01 -10.65 -27.50
N ASP A 55 36.76 -11.74 -27.70
CA ASP A 55 38.21 -11.77 -27.54
C ASP A 55 38.93 -10.71 -28.40
N LEU A 56 38.53 -10.57 -29.67
CA LEU A 56 39.20 -9.67 -30.60
C LEU A 56 39.02 -8.21 -30.18
N ALA A 57 37.80 -7.82 -29.80
CA ALA A 57 37.53 -6.47 -29.32
C ALA A 57 38.28 -6.17 -28.02
N PHE A 58 38.24 -7.11 -27.07
CA PHE A 58 38.96 -6.97 -25.80
C PHE A 58 40.47 -6.84 -26.02
N ARG A 59 41.08 -7.71 -26.83
CA ARG A 59 42.53 -7.67 -27.09
C ARG A 59 42.96 -6.42 -27.85
N LYS A 60 42.11 -5.89 -28.73
CA LYS A 60 42.37 -4.61 -29.41
C LYS A 60 42.38 -3.43 -28.43
N ALA A 61 41.49 -3.44 -27.44
CA ALA A 61 41.40 -2.37 -26.44
C ALA A 61 42.45 -2.50 -25.33
N TYR A 62 42.61 -3.70 -24.77
CA TYR A 62 43.48 -3.99 -23.62
C TYR A 62 44.96 -4.17 -24.01
N GLY A 63 45.25 -4.59 -25.24
CA GLY A 63 46.59 -4.92 -25.70
C GLY A 63 47.15 -6.22 -25.07
N ARG A 64 48.48 -6.41 -25.17
CA ARG A 64 49.16 -7.60 -24.62
C ARG A 64 49.35 -7.52 -23.11
N HIS A 65 49.71 -6.34 -22.59
CA HIS A 65 50.10 -6.19 -21.19
C HIS A 65 49.13 -5.37 -20.34
N GLY A 66 48.09 -4.78 -20.92
CA GLY A 66 47.27 -3.78 -20.21
C GLY A 66 48.00 -2.44 -20.09
N PRO A 67 47.36 -1.41 -19.53
CA PRO A 67 48.00 -0.13 -19.28
C PRO A 67 48.96 -0.19 -18.08
N ASP A 68 49.90 0.76 -18.00
CA ASP A 68 50.81 0.89 -16.86
C ASP A 68 50.09 1.37 -15.58
N GLY A 69 48.94 2.04 -15.70
CA GLY A 69 48.15 2.50 -14.54
C GLY A 69 47.28 1.41 -13.90
N PRO A 70 46.64 1.70 -12.75
CA PRO A 70 45.61 0.84 -12.18
C PRO A 70 44.46 0.62 -13.18
N HIS A 71 44.08 -0.63 -13.37
CA HIS A 71 43.04 -1.01 -14.32
C HIS A 71 42.27 -2.25 -13.85
N LEU A 72 41.09 -2.38 -14.43
CA LEU A 72 40.12 -3.37 -14.07
C LEU A 72 39.63 -4.09 -15.32
N VAL A 73 39.57 -5.41 -15.26
CA VAL A 73 38.96 -6.23 -16.31
C VAL A 73 37.60 -6.69 -15.80
N TRP A 74 36.53 -6.14 -16.37
CA TRP A 74 35.15 -6.40 -15.99
C TRP A 74 34.53 -7.42 -16.93
N VAL A 75 34.29 -8.63 -16.41
CA VAL A 75 33.78 -9.75 -17.19
C VAL A 75 32.27 -9.86 -17.01
N THR A 76 31.55 -9.78 -18.14
CA THR A 76 30.10 -9.95 -18.25
C THR A 76 29.77 -11.08 -19.23
N HIS A 77 28.52 -11.54 -19.23
CA HIS A 77 27.99 -12.44 -20.26
C HIS A 77 27.91 -11.74 -21.62
N PRO A 78 28.02 -12.51 -22.72
CA PRO A 78 27.73 -12.00 -24.05
C PRO A 78 26.27 -11.55 -24.15
N PRO A 79 25.98 -10.45 -24.87
CA PRO A 79 24.63 -9.91 -25.02
C PRO A 79 23.58 -10.93 -25.50
N ALA A 80 24.00 -11.94 -26.28
CA ALA A 80 23.12 -12.94 -26.88
C ALA A 80 22.86 -14.19 -26.00
N ARG A 81 23.51 -14.34 -24.83
CA ARG A 81 23.42 -15.56 -24.00
C ARG A 81 22.51 -15.45 -22.76
N LEU A 82 21.76 -14.36 -22.61
CA LEU A 82 20.89 -14.12 -21.45
C LEU A 82 19.71 -15.12 -21.32
N SER A 83 19.52 -16.04 -22.28
CA SER A 83 18.41 -17.01 -22.29
C SER A 83 18.77 -18.41 -21.75
N ALA A 84 20.02 -18.69 -21.36
CA ALA A 84 20.39 -20.00 -20.82
C ALA A 84 20.33 -20.00 -19.29
N ALA A 85 19.70 -21.03 -18.70
CA ALA A 85 19.47 -21.17 -17.26
C ALA A 85 20.73 -21.20 -16.37
N SER A 86 21.93 -21.22 -16.96
CA SER A 86 23.21 -20.93 -16.29
C SER A 86 24.29 -20.75 -17.37
N PRO A 87 24.52 -19.55 -17.90
CA PRO A 87 25.56 -19.37 -18.91
C PRO A 87 26.91 -19.53 -18.21
N THR A 88 27.69 -20.53 -18.56
CA THR A 88 29.08 -20.62 -18.08
C THR A 88 29.90 -19.52 -18.76
N LEU A 89 30.67 -18.76 -17.97
CA LEU A 89 31.65 -17.82 -18.49
C LEU A 89 32.86 -18.60 -19.01
N ASP A 90 33.16 -18.46 -20.30
CA ASP A 90 34.40 -19.00 -20.86
C ASP A 90 35.54 -17.98 -20.69
N LEU A 91 36.48 -18.32 -19.80
CA LEU A 91 37.65 -17.51 -19.46
C LEU A 91 38.95 -18.07 -20.10
N SER A 92 38.85 -19.06 -20.97
CA SER A 92 40.02 -19.76 -21.55
C SER A 92 40.99 -18.77 -22.22
N TYR A 93 40.45 -17.72 -22.84
CA TYR A 93 41.19 -16.68 -23.54
C TYR A 93 41.70 -15.54 -22.65
N LEU A 94 41.40 -15.56 -21.34
CA LEU A 94 41.85 -14.55 -20.37
C LEU A 94 42.83 -15.12 -19.34
N THR A 95 43.32 -16.35 -19.53
CA THR A 95 44.20 -17.03 -18.56
C THR A 95 45.48 -16.24 -18.24
N ASP A 96 46.07 -15.54 -19.22
CA ASP A 96 47.22 -14.65 -19.02
C ASP A 96 46.88 -13.40 -18.20
N VAL A 97 45.64 -12.90 -18.29
CA VAL A 97 45.15 -11.75 -17.52
C VAL A 97 44.83 -12.19 -16.10
N VAL A 98 44.09 -13.29 -15.94
CA VAL A 98 43.74 -13.85 -14.63
C VAL A 98 44.99 -14.19 -13.81
N ARG A 99 46.03 -14.74 -14.43
CA ARG A 99 47.30 -15.05 -13.75
C ARG A 99 48.08 -13.82 -13.27
N ARG A 100 47.85 -12.66 -13.88
CA ARG A 100 48.50 -11.39 -13.51
C ARG A 100 47.65 -10.55 -12.56
N ALA A 101 46.40 -10.95 -12.31
CA ALA A 101 45.50 -10.18 -11.47
C ALA A 101 45.98 -10.20 -10.02
N ASP A 102 46.09 -9.01 -9.43
CA ASP A 102 46.40 -8.85 -8.00
C ASP A 102 45.23 -9.29 -7.12
N ALA A 103 44.01 -9.21 -7.66
CA ALA A 103 42.80 -9.70 -7.03
C ALA A 103 41.77 -10.18 -8.06
N ILE A 104 41.03 -11.22 -7.68
CA ILE A 104 39.84 -11.69 -8.38
C ILE A 104 38.64 -11.39 -7.48
N LEU A 105 37.72 -10.56 -7.96
CA LEU A 105 36.51 -10.19 -7.26
C LEU A 105 35.33 -10.91 -7.92
N ASP A 106 34.79 -11.91 -7.21
CA ASP A 106 33.53 -12.55 -7.59
C ASP A 106 32.37 -11.68 -7.10
N LEU A 107 31.67 -11.07 -8.05
CA LEU A 107 30.48 -10.25 -7.84
C LEU A 107 29.22 -10.90 -8.42
N SER A 108 29.26 -12.22 -8.68
CA SER A 108 28.02 -12.97 -8.82
C SER A 108 27.19 -12.78 -7.54
N LEU A 109 25.90 -12.46 -7.68
CA LEU A 109 25.09 -12.13 -6.51
C LEU A 109 25.05 -13.30 -5.50
N LEU A 110 24.98 -14.54 -6.00
CA LEU A 110 25.03 -15.73 -5.16
C LEU A 110 26.36 -15.84 -4.39
N GLY A 111 27.48 -15.52 -5.03
CA GLY A 111 28.81 -15.49 -4.39
C GLY A 111 28.88 -14.42 -3.30
N VAL A 112 28.37 -13.22 -3.58
CA VAL A 112 28.32 -12.08 -2.64
C VAL A 112 27.44 -12.42 -1.44
N LEU A 113 26.24 -12.97 -1.65
CA LEU A 113 25.33 -13.38 -0.59
C LEU A 113 25.95 -14.47 0.31
N LYS A 114 26.67 -15.44 -0.28
CA LYS A 114 27.42 -16.46 0.48
C LYS A 114 28.57 -15.85 1.28
N ALA A 115 29.28 -14.86 0.72
CA ALA A 115 30.36 -14.18 1.44
C ALA A 115 29.84 -13.39 2.65
N LEU A 116 28.67 -12.74 2.50
CA LEU A 116 28.05 -11.91 3.54
C LEU A 116 27.27 -12.74 4.58
N LYS A 117 26.68 -13.86 4.17
CA LYS A 117 25.91 -14.79 5.04
C LYS A 117 26.35 -16.25 4.78
N PRO A 118 27.55 -16.65 5.25
CA PRO A 118 28.14 -17.95 4.91
C PRO A 118 27.41 -19.17 5.49
N ARG A 119 26.57 -18.97 6.50
CA ARG A 119 25.78 -20.04 7.13
C ARG A 119 24.41 -20.26 6.49
N GLU A 120 24.03 -19.42 5.53
CA GLU A 120 22.74 -19.49 4.86
C GLU A 120 22.87 -20.16 3.50
N THR A 121 21.90 -21.02 3.16
CA THR A 121 21.85 -21.68 1.86
C THR A 121 20.88 -20.94 0.96
N TRP A 122 21.43 -20.12 0.07
CA TRP A 122 20.66 -19.34 -0.90
C TRP A 122 20.27 -20.20 -2.11
N PRO A 123 18.99 -20.19 -2.53
CA PRO A 123 18.53 -20.96 -3.68
C PRO A 123 18.99 -20.28 -4.98
N PRO A 124 19.69 -20.98 -5.89
CA PRO A 124 20.33 -20.35 -7.05
C PRO A 124 19.34 -19.80 -8.08
N GLU A 125 18.31 -20.56 -8.45
CA GLU A 125 17.34 -20.13 -9.48
C GLU A 125 16.52 -18.90 -9.03
N PRO A 126 16.00 -18.83 -7.78
CA PRO A 126 15.30 -17.63 -7.32
C PRO A 126 16.20 -16.41 -7.17
N VAL A 127 17.47 -16.61 -6.77
CA VAL A 127 18.44 -15.51 -6.69
C VAL A 127 18.73 -14.94 -8.08
N ALA A 128 18.85 -15.79 -9.10
CA ALA A 128 19.02 -15.36 -10.48
C ALA A 128 17.76 -14.66 -11.02
N HIS A 129 16.57 -15.13 -10.66
CA HIS A 129 15.31 -14.52 -11.09
C HIS A 129 15.13 -13.09 -10.56
N PHE A 130 15.48 -12.85 -9.28
CA PHE A 130 15.35 -11.54 -8.63
C PHE A 130 16.67 -10.75 -8.59
N GLU A 131 17.65 -11.14 -9.39
CA GLU A 131 19.03 -10.64 -9.29
C GLU A 131 19.15 -9.11 -9.34
N PRO A 132 18.46 -8.40 -10.26
CA PRO A 132 18.55 -6.93 -10.34
C PRO A 132 18.08 -6.24 -9.05
N PHE A 133 16.98 -6.70 -8.46
CA PHE A 133 16.42 -6.11 -7.23
C PHE A 133 17.30 -6.38 -6.02
N LEU A 134 17.74 -7.63 -5.88
CA LEU A 134 18.59 -8.03 -4.77
C LEU A 134 19.96 -7.32 -4.84
N ALA A 135 20.49 -7.10 -6.03
CA ALA A 135 21.73 -6.34 -6.22
C ALA A 135 21.56 -4.85 -5.90
N ALA A 136 20.45 -4.24 -6.33
CA ALA A 136 20.17 -2.83 -6.05
C ALA A 136 19.90 -2.54 -4.57
N HIS A 137 19.29 -3.47 -3.84
CA HIS A 137 18.86 -3.28 -2.45
C HIS A 137 19.51 -4.25 -1.45
N LEU A 138 20.75 -4.66 -1.72
CA LEU A 138 21.48 -5.67 -0.97
C LEU A 138 21.49 -5.41 0.55
N GLY A 139 21.68 -4.16 0.97
CA GLY A 139 21.70 -3.77 2.39
C GLY A 139 20.39 -4.03 3.11
N THR A 140 19.29 -3.59 2.50
CA THR A 140 17.93 -3.79 3.04
C THR A 140 17.59 -5.28 3.12
N VAL A 141 17.92 -6.04 2.07
CA VAL A 141 17.74 -7.51 2.04
C VAL A 141 18.51 -8.19 3.18
N LEU A 142 19.77 -7.83 3.39
CA LEU A 142 20.60 -8.43 4.43
C LEU A 142 20.19 -8.04 5.85
N ALA A 143 19.66 -6.83 6.02
CA ALA A 143 19.09 -6.37 7.28
C ALA A 143 17.81 -7.17 7.62
N ALA A 144 16.91 -7.31 6.63
CA ALA A 144 15.64 -8.03 6.79
C ALA A 144 15.80 -9.55 6.91
N HIS A 145 16.93 -10.11 6.46
CA HIS A 145 17.20 -11.54 6.53
C HIS A 145 17.04 -12.12 7.94
N ALA A 146 17.49 -11.41 8.98
CA ALA A 146 17.38 -11.90 10.36
C ALA A 146 15.92 -12.03 10.82
N ASP A 147 15.09 -11.06 10.47
CA ASP A 147 13.66 -11.00 10.78
C ASP A 147 12.89 -12.07 10.03
N LEU A 148 13.20 -12.26 8.73
CA LEU A 148 12.70 -13.37 7.96
C LEU A 148 13.05 -14.70 8.63
N ARG A 149 14.31 -14.86 9.06
CA ARG A 149 14.79 -16.11 9.62
C ARG A 149 14.13 -16.45 10.96
N ARG A 150 13.80 -15.42 11.75
CA ARG A 150 12.96 -15.53 12.95
C ARG A 150 11.53 -15.97 12.60
N ALA A 151 10.91 -15.37 11.59
CA ALA A 151 9.55 -15.70 11.16
C ALA A 151 9.42 -17.14 10.62
N LEU A 152 10.44 -17.64 9.93
CA LEU A 152 10.46 -19.00 9.37
C LEU A 152 10.77 -20.10 10.40
N GLY A 153 11.41 -19.75 11.52
CA GLY A 153 11.92 -20.71 12.49
C GLY A 153 13.24 -21.39 12.07
N PRO A 154 13.85 -22.21 12.95
CA PRO A 154 15.13 -22.86 12.65
C PRO A 154 14.99 -23.97 11.60
N GLY A 155 15.96 -24.09 10.70
CA GLY A 155 16.10 -25.25 9.80
C GLY A 155 15.25 -25.27 8.53
N VAL A 156 14.28 -24.37 8.37
CA VAL A 156 13.49 -24.27 7.12
C VAL A 156 14.34 -23.64 6.02
N PRO A 157 14.58 -24.29 4.87
CA PRO A 157 15.40 -23.71 3.79
C PRO A 157 14.76 -22.46 3.19
N LEU A 158 15.57 -21.58 2.63
CA LEU A 158 15.08 -20.47 1.81
C LEU A 158 14.62 -21.00 0.46
N ASP A 159 13.40 -20.63 0.06
CA ASP A 159 12.80 -20.95 -1.23
C ASP A 159 12.45 -19.67 -2.00
N THR A 160 11.89 -19.81 -3.21
CA THR A 160 11.46 -18.69 -4.04
C THR A 160 10.53 -17.73 -3.31
N HIS A 161 9.65 -18.26 -2.46
CA HIS A 161 8.68 -17.47 -1.71
C HIS A 161 9.35 -16.58 -0.65
N CYS A 162 10.38 -17.11 0.03
CA CYS A 162 11.22 -16.33 0.93
C CYS A 162 11.99 -15.22 0.22
N LEU A 163 12.52 -15.48 -0.97
CA LEU A 163 13.25 -14.47 -1.74
C LEU A 163 12.31 -13.36 -2.25
N ARG A 164 11.12 -13.72 -2.73
CA ARG A 164 10.11 -12.72 -3.12
C ARG A 164 9.68 -11.85 -1.92
N ALA A 165 9.56 -12.42 -0.72
CA ALA A 165 9.28 -11.64 0.50
C ALA A 165 10.39 -10.61 0.80
N LEU A 166 11.66 -10.98 0.62
CA LEU A 166 12.79 -10.07 0.81
C LEU A 166 12.81 -8.95 -0.24
N VAL A 167 12.52 -9.29 -1.49
CA VAL A 167 12.41 -8.29 -2.58
C VAL A 167 11.26 -7.34 -2.32
N LEU A 168 10.09 -7.85 -1.94
CA LEU A 168 8.94 -7.03 -1.54
C LEU A 168 9.27 -6.11 -0.37
N HIS A 169 9.95 -6.61 0.65
CA HIS A 169 10.40 -5.78 1.77
C HIS A 169 11.41 -4.73 1.32
N ALA A 170 12.32 -5.05 0.40
CA ALA A 170 13.30 -4.11 -0.10
C ALA A 170 12.65 -2.95 -0.88
N LEU A 171 11.62 -3.25 -1.68
CA LEU A 171 10.82 -2.25 -2.40
C LEU A 171 9.88 -1.47 -1.47
N HIS A 172 9.40 -2.11 -0.40
CA HIS A 172 8.45 -1.54 0.57
C HIS A 172 8.94 -1.71 2.03
N PRO A 173 10.01 -0.99 2.46
CA PRO A 173 10.68 -1.25 3.74
C PRO A 173 9.83 -0.99 4.99
N ALA A 174 8.77 -0.18 4.86
CA ALA A 174 7.82 0.08 5.93
C ALA A 174 7.02 -1.18 6.32
N THR A 175 6.90 -2.16 5.41
CA THR A 175 6.17 -3.40 5.66
C THR A 175 7.12 -4.45 6.23
N PRO A 176 6.87 -5.00 7.43
CA PRO A 176 7.72 -6.05 8.00
C PRO A 176 7.79 -7.28 7.11
N VAL A 177 9.01 -7.81 6.91
CA VAL A 177 9.22 -9.02 6.08
C VAL A 177 8.45 -10.24 6.61
N SER A 178 8.20 -10.31 7.92
CA SER A 178 7.40 -11.36 8.55
C SER A 178 5.99 -11.44 7.98
N ASP A 179 5.40 -10.28 7.71
CA ASP A 179 4.02 -10.17 7.21
C ASP A 179 3.95 -10.56 5.73
N LEU A 180 5.07 -10.45 5.00
CA LEU A 180 5.20 -10.80 3.59
C LEU A 180 5.48 -12.28 3.34
N THR A 181 5.68 -13.09 4.40
CA THR A 181 6.03 -14.51 4.24
C THR A 181 4.86 -15.43 3.93
N PHE A 182 3.61 -14.99 4.10
CA PHE A 182 2.36 -15.75 3.84
C PHE A 182 2.34 -17.26 4.23
N ARG A 183 3.19 -17.68 5.18
CA ARG A 183 3.26 -19.07 5.66
C ARG A 183 2.17 -19.34 6.69
N VAL A 184 0.93 -19.25 6.25
CA VAL A 184 -0.27 -19.54 7.05
C VAL A 184 -0.95 -20.79 6.51
N PRO A 185 -1.48 -21.66 7.39
CA PRO A 185 -1.97 -22.98 6.99
C PRO A 185 -3.29 -22.92 6.20
N ASP A 186 -4.09 -21.85 6.36
CA ASP A 186 -5.47 -21.82 5.89
C ASP A 186 -5.74 -20.66 4.90
N PRO A 187 -6.55 -20.88 3.84
CA PRO A 187 -6.92 -19.84 2.88
C PRO A 187 -7.53 -18.56 3.49
N PRO A 188 -8.45 -18.61 4.48
CA PRO A 188 -8.95 -17.41 5.14
C PRO A 188 -7.84 -16.49 5.69
N GLN A 189 -6.79 -17.08 6.26
CA GLN A 189 -5.70 -16.32 6.85
C GLN A 189 -4.81 -15.68 5.77
N VAL A 190 -4.61 -16.37 4.63
CA VAL A 190 -3.94 -15.81 3.44
C VAL A 190 -4.72 -14.59 2.94
N LEU A 191 -6.05 -14.74 2.75
CA LEU A 191 -6.91 -13.64 2.29
C LEU A 191 -6.87 -12.45 3.25
N THR A 192 -7.03 -12.71 4.55
CA THR A 192 -7.02 -11.68 5.60
C THR A 192 -5.71 -10.90 5.58
N ARG A 193 -4.57 -11.60 5.50
CA ARG A 193 -3.24 -10.98 5.44
C ARG A 193 -3.05 -10.17 4.16
N TYR A 194 -3.46 -10.71 3.00
CA TYR A 194 -3.42 -10.00 1.73
C TYR A 194 -4.23 -8.71 1.78
N LEU A 195 -5.48 -8.77 2.27
CA LEU A 195 -6.34 -7.60 2.39
C LEU A 195 -5.80 -6.55 3.36
N ARG A 196 -5.16 -6.96 4.47
CA ARG A 196 -4.48 -6.02 5.36
C ARG A 196 -3.38 -5.26 4.64
N LEU A 197 -2.47 -5.99 4.00
CA LEU A 197 -1.36 -5.40 3.24
C LEU A 197 -1.86 -4.53 2.10
N LEU A 198 -2.85 -4.99 1.33
CA LEU A 198 -3.42 -4.27 0.20
C LEU A 198 -4.09 -2.95 0.61
N VAL A 199 -4.75 -2.90 1.77
CA VAL A 199 -5.49 -1.72 2.25
C VAL A 199 -4.61 -0.75 3.02
N GLN A 200 -3.65 -1.24 3.81
CA GLN A 200 -2.83 -0.41 4.69
C GLN A 200 -1.50 0.00 4.07
N GLY A 201 -1.01 -0.74 3.07
CA GLY A 201 0.24 -0.41 2.36
C GLY A 201 0.02 0.50 1.15
N GLU A 202 0.99 1.37 0.88
CA GLU A 202 1.08 2.12 -0.37
C GLU A 202 1.92 1.32 -1.36
N TRP A 203 1.31 0.87 -2.46
CA TRP A 203 1.94 -0.02 -3.42
C TRP A 203 2.08 0.69 -4.76
N ASP A 204 3.27 0.61 -5.33
CA ASP A 204 3.49 0.86 -6.75
C ASP A 204 3.02 -0.34 -7.58
N GLU A 205 3.00 -0.18 -8.91
CA GLU A 205 2.52 -1.22 -9.82
C GLU A 205 3.32 -2.53 -9.69
N GLU A 206 4.64 -2.41 -9.60
CA GLU A 206 5.55 -3.54 -9.45
C GLU A 206 5.40 -4.25 -8.09
N GLY A 207 5.40 -3.50 -6.99
CA GLY A 207 5.21 -4.06 -5.65
C GLY A 207 3.83 -4.71 -5.48
N LEU A 208 2.78 -4.13 -6.08
CA LEU A 208 1.45 -4.73 -6.07
C LEU A 208 1.41 -6.05 -6.87
N ALA A 209 2.04 -6.10 -8.04
CA ALA A 209 2.14 -7.32 -8.84
C ALA A 209 2.86 -8.43 -8.06
N LEU A 210 3.98 -8.09 -7.41
CA LEU A 210 4.73 -9.01 -6.56
C LEU A 210 3.92 -9.44 -5.33
N LEU A 211 3.15 -8.55 -4.69
CA LEU A 211 2.31 -8.89 -3.53
C LEU A 211 1.22 -9.88 -3.92
N ARG A 212 0.57 -9.68 -5.08
CA ARG A 212 -0.43 -10.61 -5.62
C ARG A 212 0.18 -11.96 -5.92
N GLU A 213 1.34 -11.97 -6.56
CA GLU A 213 2.06 -13.20 -6.85
C GLU A 213 2.48 -13.92 -5.56
N GLN A 214 2.90 -13.15 -4.54
CA GLN A 214 3.26 -13.67 -3.22
C GLN A 214 2.09 -14.34 -2.53
N ALA A 215 0.91 -13.72 -2.50
CA ALA A 215 -0.28 -14.31 -1.91
C ALA A 215 -0.78 -15.53 -2.71
N ARG A 216 -0.73 -15.48 -4.05
CA ARG A 216 -1.17 -16.58 -4.93
C ARG A 216 -0.29 -17.83 -4.79
N LEU A 217 1.02 -17.63 -4.64
CA LEU A 217 2.01 -18.71 -4.52
C LEU A 217 2.39 -18.95 -3.05
N ALA A 218 1.50 -18.62 -2.11
CA ALA A 218 1.72 -18.89 -0.70
C ALA A 218 1.88 -20.41 -0.46
N PRO A 219 2.83 -20.83 0.39
CA PRO A 219 3.06 -22.24 0.69
C PRO A 219 1.91 -22.76 1.57
N GLY A 220 1.14 -23.72 1.05
CA GLY A 220 -0.04 -24.25 1.71
C GLY A 220 -1.01 -24.90 0.71
N PRO A 221 -2.24 -25.22 1.14
CA PRO A 221 -3.28 -25.68 0.22
C PRO A 221 -3.51 -24.62 -0.88
N PRO A 222 -3.70 -25.06 -2.14
CA PRO A 222 -3.78 -24.14 -3.28
C PRO A 222 -4.89 -23.12 -3.09
N ALA A 223 -4.52 -21.85 -3.14
CA ALA A 223 -5.42 -20.71 -3.05
C ALA A 223 -6.14 -20.42 -4.39
N GLU A 224 -6.40 -21.43 -5.22
CA GLU A 224 -7.12 -21.26 -6.49
C GLU A 224 -8.49 -20.62 -6.25
N GLU A 225 -9.15 -21.00 -5.15
CA GLU A 225 -10.43 -20.41 -4.72
C GLU A 225 -10.33 -18.93 -4.34
N LEU A 226 -9.12 -18.44 -4.03
CA LEU A 226 -8.86 -17.02 -3.73
C LEU A 226 -8.34 -16.24 -4.94
N ALA A 227 -8.06 -16.89 -6.08
CA ALA A 227 -7.55 -16.21 -7.27
C ALA A 227 -8.36 -14.96 -7.66
N PRO A 228 -9.71 -14.97 -7.61
CA PRO A 228 -10.50 -13.78 -7.92
C PRO A 228 -10.20 -12.57 -7.02
N TRP A 229 -9.79 -12.79 -5.77
CA TRP A 229 -9.40 -11.72 -4.84
C TRP A 229 -8.06 -11.08 -5.19
N PHE A 230 -7.13 -11.87 -5.74
CA PHE A 230 -5.81 -11.38 -6.14
C PHE A 230 -5.85 -10.70 -7.51
N GLU A 231 -6.75 -11.11 -8.39
CA GLU A 231 -6.90 -10.57 -9.74
C GLU A 231 -7.74 -9.28 -9.79
N ALA A 232 -8.66 -9.09 -8.83
CA ALA A 232 -9.52 -7.91 -8.77
C ALA A 232 -8.68 -6.60 -8.70
N PRO A 233 -9.06 -5.54 -9.46
CA PRO A 233 -8.44 -4.22 -9.34
C PRO A 233 -8.55 -3.70 -7.90
N PRO A 234 -7.48 -3.17 -7.26
CA PRO A 234 -7.51 -2.83 -5.83
C PRO A 234 -8.58 -1.79 -5.51
N GLY A 235 -8.68 -0.73 -6.32
CA GLY A 235 -9.70 0.31 -6.13
C GLY A 235 -11.12 -0.25 -6.24
N GLY A 236 -11.36 -1.15 -7.20
CA GLY A 236 -12.64 -1.84 -7.32
C GLY A 236 -12.93 -2.73 -6.11
N LEU A 237 -11.93 -3.47 -5.62
CA LEU A 237 -12.08 -4.33 -4.45
C LEU A 237 -12.46 -3.54 -3.20
N MET A 238 -11.82 -2.37 -2.99
CA MET A 238 -12.14 -1.50 -1.86
C MET A 238 -13.56 -0.96 -1.95
N ARG A 239 -13.98 -0.50 -3.14
CA ARG A 239 -15.36 -0.06 -3.39
C ARG A 239 -16.35 -1.20 -3.13
N TYR A 240 -16.07 -2.41 -3.61
CA TYR A 240 -16.96 -3.55 -3.39
C TYR A 240 -17.11 -3.88 -1.91
N LEU A 241 -16.02 -4.01 -1.14
CA LEU A 241 -16.09 -4.29 0.31
C LEU A 241 -16.85 -3.20 1.07
N TYR A 242 -16.61 -1.94 0.73
CA TYR A 242 -17.33 -0.78 1.28
C TYR A 242 -18.84 -0.85 0.99
N LEU A 243 -19.23 -1.04 -0.28
CA LEU A 243 -20.64 -1.15 -0.67
C LEU A 243 -21.30 -2.40 -0.09
N ARG A 244 -20.57 -3.52 -0.03
CA ARG A 244 -21.05 -4.78 0.52
C ARG A 244 -21.38 -4.64 2.01
N ARG A 245 -20.56 -3.94 2.79
CA ARG A 245 -20.85 -3.62 4.20
C ARG A 245 -22.12 -2.76 4.34
N LEU A 246 -22.21 -1.68 3.56
CA LEU A 246 -23.35 -0.77 3.57
C LEU A 246 -24.67 -1.49 3.26
N LEU A 247 -24.70 -2.27 2.18
CA LEU A 247 -25.90 -2.96 1.69
C LEU A 247 -26.27 -4.16 2.58
N ALA A 248 -25.28 -4.87 3.14
CA ALA A 248 -25.54 -6.00 4.05
C ALA A 248 -26.24 -5.56 5.33
N ARG A 249 -25.91 -4.38 5.89
CA ARG A 249 -26.59 -3.81 7.07
C ARG A 249 -28.08 -3.58 6.82
N ARG A 250 -28.49 -3.39 5.58
CA ARG A 250 -29.90 -3.21 5.16
C ARG A 250 -30.51 -4.45 4.52
N ARG A 251 -29.82 -5.60 4.59
CA ARG A 251 -30.29 -6.90 4.08
C ARG A 251 -30.69 -6.85 2.60
N VAL A 252 -30.01 -6.03 1.81
CA VAL A 252 -30.22 -5.98 0.36
C VAL A 252 -29.86 -7.35 -0.22
N ALA A 253 -30.74 -7.93 -1.03
CA ALA A 253 -30.52 -9.22 -1.68
C ALA A 253 -29.57 -9.07 -2.89
N ASN A 254 -28.86 -10.15 -3.23
CA ASN A 254 -28.02 -10.24 -4.43
C ASN A 254 -26.99 -9.09 -4.56
N ILE A 255 -26.28 -8.78 -3.47
CA ILE A 255 -25.40 -7.60 -3.39
C ILE A 255 -24.35 -7.58 -4.52
N ALA A 256 -23.68 -8.70 -4.81
CA ALA A 256 -22.76 -8.81 -5.93
C ALA A 256 -23.39 -8.43 -7.29
N ALA A 257 -24.66 -8.78 -7.53
CA ALA A 257 -25.33 -8.47 -8.79
C ALA A 257 -25.68 -6.99 -8.89
N VAL A 258 -26.24 -6.39 -7.83
CA VAL A 258 -26.68 -4.99 -7.85
C VAL A 258 -25.51 -4.00 -7.82
N THR A 259 -24.37 -4.38 -7.26
CA THR A 259 -23.15 -3.55 -7.24
C THR A 259 -22.33 -3.65 -8.52
N ARG A 260 -22.64 -4.60 -9.43
CA ARG A 260 -21.83 -4.86 -10.64
C ARG A 260 -21.65 -3.62 -11.52
N ALA A 261 -22.67 -2.77 -11.64
CA ALA A 261 -22.64 -1.56 -12.46
C ALA A 261 -21.64 -0.51 -11.94
N LEU A 262 -21.36 -0.53 -10.63
CA LEU A 262 -20.47 0.41 -9.95
C LEU A 262 -19.02 -0.08 -9.85
N LEU A 263 -18.71 -1.24 -10.45
CA LEU A 263 -17.44 -1.93 -10.27
C LEU A 263 -16.78 -2.25 -11.62
N PRO A 264 -15.44 -2.17 -11.71
CA PRO A 264 -14.71 -2.49 -12.94
C PRO A 264 -14.59 -4.00 -13.20
N PHE A 265 -15.16 -4.86 -12.34
CA PHE A 265 -15.05 -6.32 -12.41
C PHE A 265 -16.33 -7.00 -11.90
N ASP A 266 -16.44 -8.33 -12.07
CA ASP A 266 -17.54 -9.12 -11.52
C ASP A 266 -17.24 -9.53 -10.06
N PRO A 267 -18.01 -9.07 -9.06
CA PRO A 267 -17.76 -9.40 -7.65
C PRO A 267 -18.31 -10.76 -7.23
N ARG A 268 -19.14 -11.44 -8.05
CA ARG A 268 -19.77 -12.72 -7.67
C ARG A 268 -18.79 -13.81 -7.20
N PRO A 269 -17.62 -13.98 -7.84
CA PRO A 269 -16.63 -14.97 -7.39
C PRO A 269 -16.03 -14.68 -6.01
N LEU A 270 -16.20 -13.46 -5.47
CA LEU A 270 -15.70 -13.08 -4.14
C LEU A 270 -16.63 -13.53 -3.00
N GLU A 271 -17.93 -13.70 -3.27
CA GLU A 271 -18.95 -13.96 -2.24
C GLU A 271 -18.65 -15.15 -1.31
N PRO A 272 -18.06 -16.28 -1.76
CA PRO A 272 -17.75 -17.40 -0.85
C PRO A 272 -16.84 -17.03 0.33
N TRP A 273 -16.02 -15.98 0.17
CA TRP A 273 -15.02 -15.58 1.16
C TRP A 273 -15.26 -14.19 1.76
N VAL A 274 -16.35 -13.51 1.37
CA VAL A 274 -16.57 -12.10 1.69
C VAL A 274 -16.73 -11.84 3.18
N ASP A 275 -17.29 -12.80 3.93
CA ASP A 275 -17.47 -12.67 5.37
C ASP A 275 -16.13 -12.62 6.12
N PHE A 276 -15.09 -13.32 5.62
CA PHE A 276 -13.73 -13.21 6.19
C PHE A 276 -13.11 -11.84 5.93
N ALA A 277 -13.37 -11.25 4.76
CA ALA A 277 -12.95 -9.89 4.46
C ALA A 277 -13.69 -8.86 5.33
N LEU A 278 -14.99 -9.05 5.55
CA LEU A 278 -15.78 -8.17 6.40
C LEU A 278 -15.50 -8.33 7.88
N TYR A 279 -14.99 -9.49 8.33
CA TYR A 279 -14.50 -9.67 9.69
C TYR A 279 -13.40 -8.65 10.04
N LEU A 280 -12.53 -8.29 9.10
CA LEU A 280 -11.53 -7.24 9.29
C LEU A 280 -12.15 -5.85 9.56
N TRP A 281 -13.33 -5.57 9.01
CA TRP A 281 -14.03 -4.31 9.25
C TRP A 281 -14.40 -4.11 10.72
N ASP A 282 -14.75 -5.21 11.37
CA ASP A 282 -15.20 -5.22 12.77
C ASP A 282 -14.00 -5.33 13.74
N GLU A 283 -12.97 -6.12 13.41
CA GLU A 283 -11.83 -6.39 14.29
C GLU A 283 -10.68 -5.37 14.20
N ASP A 284 -10.46 -4.74 13.04
CA ASP A 284 -9.29 -3.89 12.81
C ASP A 284 -9.72 -2.45 12.46
N PRO A 285 -9.82 -1.54 13.45
CA PRO A 285 -10.23 -0.16 13.23
C PRO A 285 -9.30 0.62 12.29
N ALA A 286 -8.01 0.30 12.27
CA ALA A 286 -7.04 0.97 11.41
C ALA A 286 -7.27 0.55 9.94
N TRP A 287 -7.45 -0.76 9.71
CA TRP A 287 -7.82 -1.29 8.42
C TRP A 287 -9.15 -0.72 7.92
N ARG A 288 -10.18 -0.69 8.77
CA ARG A 288 -11.49 -0.09 8.44
C ARG A 288 -11.34 1.37 8.01
N ARG A 289 -10.59 2.18 8.76
CA ARG A 289 -10.36 3.59 8.42
C ARG A 289 -9.67 3.72 7.06
N ALA A 290 -8.60 2.97 6.81
CA ALA A 290 -7.90 3.00 5.53
C ALA A 290 -8.77 2.55 4.36
N LEU A 291 -9.60 1.52 4.55
CA LEU A 291 -10.55 1.05 3.54
C LEU A 291 -11.57 2.13 3.18
N ILE A 292 -12.17 2.79 4.18
CA ILE A 292 -13.13 3.88 3.97
C ILE A 292 -12.50 5.01 3.16
N VAL A 293 -11.29 5.45 3.54
CA VAL A 293 -10.58 6.53 2.83
C VAL A 293 -10.39 6.18 1.35
N ARG A 294 -9.86 4.98 1.06
CA ARG A 294 -9.58 4.55 -0.31
C ARG A 294 -10.85 4.34 -1.15
N ALA A 295 -11.89 3.76 -0.54
CA ALA A 295 -13.16 3.57 -1.22
C ALA A 295 -13.83 4.91 -1.55
N GLU A 296 -13.88 5.84 -0.61
CA GLU A 296 -14.50 7.15 -0.79
C GLU A 296 -13.69 8.07 -1.72
N GLN A 297 -12.36 7.94 -1.78
CA GLN A 297 -11.54 8.63 -2.79
C GLN A 297 -11.87 8.18 -4.21
N GLY A 298 -12.24 6.91 -4.37
CA GLY A 298 -12.63 6.37 -5.66
C GLY A 298 -14.07 6.73 -6.05
N LEU A 299 -14.95 7.05 -5.11
CA LEU A 299 -16.38 7.19 -5.37
C LEU A 299 -16.74 8.65 -5.64
N ASP A 300 -17.14 9.01 -6.85
CA ASP A 300 -17.63 10.37 -7.14
C ASP A 300 -19.06 10.61 -6.64
N GLU A 301 -19.57 11.84 -6.74
CA GLU A 301 -20.91 12.18 -6.22
C GLU A 301 -22.06 11.47 -6.96
N THR A 302 -21.89 11.20 -8.26
CA THR A 302 -22.89 10.50 -9.08
C THR A 302 -22.90 9.02 -8.71
N GLU A 303 -21.73 8.39 -8.64
CA GLU A 303 -21.58 7.00 -8.21
C GLU A 303 -22.04 6.82 -6.75
N LEU A 304 -21.82 7.80 -5.88
CA LEU A 304 -22.34 7.81 -4.51
C LEU A 304 -23.88 7.83 -4.51
N ASP A 305 -24.49 8.63 -5.38
CA ASP A 305 -25.95 8.63 -5.52
C ASP A 305 -26.46 7.28 -6.03
N GLU A 306 -25.86 6.73 -7.07
CA GLU A 306 -26.23 5.41 -7.57
C GLU A 306 -26.10 4.34 -6.46
N ALA A 307 -25.01 4.35 -5.70
CA ALA A 307 -24.78 3.46 -4.57
C ALA A 307 -25.85 3.60 -3.47
N LEU A 308 -26.22 4.83 -3.09
CA LEU A 308 -27.24 5.07 -2.08
C LEU A 308 -28.65 4.72 -2.58
N ALA A 309 -28.91 4.79 -3.89
CA ALA A 309 -30.18 4.37 -4.48
C ALA A 309 -30.40 2.85 -4.33
N LEU A 310 -29.34 2.05 -4.30
CA LEU A 310 -29.42 0.60 -4.07
C LEU A 310 -30.01 0.22 -2.70
N LEU A 311 -30.06 1.16 -1.75
CA LEU A 311 -30.68 0.95 -0.43
C LEU A 311 -32.22 0.94 -0.50
N GLY A 312 -32.82 1.40 -1.60
CA GLY A 312 -34.27 1.43 -1.79
C GLY A 312 -35.02 2.32 -0.79
N ALA A 313 -34.36 3.38 -0.30
CA ALA A 313 -34.92 4.28 0.70
C ALA A 313 -35.28 5.63 0.07
N ASP A 314 -36.57 5.79 -0.25
CA ASP A 314 -37.09 7.01 -0.87
C ASP A 314 -37.82 7.94 0.11
N ARG A 315 -38.27 7.39 1.26
CA ARG A 315 -39.00 8.17 2.26
C ARG A 315 -38.05 8.77 3.30
N PRO A 316 -38.29 9.99 3.79
CA PRO A 316 -37.45 10.62 4.82
C PRO A 316 -37.25 9.77 6.08
N ALA A 317 -38.27 9.03 6.51
CA ALA A 317 -38.18 8.13 7.65
C ALA A 317 -37.19 6.97 7.44
N ASP A 318 -37.16 6.42 6.21
CA ASP A 318 -36.26 5.33 5.83
C ASP A 318 -34.82 5.86 5.74
N LEU A 319 -34.62 7.04 5.14
CA LEU A 319 -33.32 7.71 5.08
C LEU A 319 -32.75 8.02 6.49
N LEU A 320 -33.56 8.54 7.41
CA LEU A 320 -33.16 8.80 8.79
C LEU A 320 -32.84 7.52 9.57
N ALA A 321 -33.58 6.44 9.33
CA ALA A 321 -33.26 5.12 9.90
C ALA A 321 -31.91 4.61 9.39
N ILE A 322 -31.58 4.87 8.12
CA ILE A 322 -30.29 4.51 7.56
C ILE A 322 -29.15 5.31 8.20
N LEU A 323 -29.34 6.62 8.31
CA LEU A 323 -28.38 7.57 8.89
C LEU A 323 -28.01 7.27 10.34
N THR A 324 -28.94 6.73 11.13
CA THR A 324 -28.69 6.41 12.55
C THR A 324 -27.51 5.47 12.73
N ASP A 325 -27.33 4.53 11.81
CA ASP A 325 -26.25 3.55 11.86
C ASP A 325 -25.14 3.81 10.82
N ALA A 326 -25.05 5.03 10.30
CA ALA A 326 -24.07 5.35 9.27
C ALA A 326 -22.65 5.35 9.87
N GLU A 327 -21.79 4.51 9.31
CA GLU A 327 -20.40 4.33 9.76
C GLU A 327 -19.41 5.23 9.00
N THR A 328 -19.85 5.90 7.92
CA THR A 328 -18.95 6.53 6.95
C THR A 328 -19.40 7.95 6.54
N PRO A 329 -18.44 8.87 6.30
CA PRO A 329 -18.75 10.24 5.89
C PRO A 329 -19.60 10.36 4.63
N ALA A 330 -19.31 9.57 3.58
CA ALA A 330 -20.03 9.67 2.31
C ALA A 330 -21.51 9.32 2.46
N VAL A 331 -21.83 8.31 3.29
CA VAL A 331 -23.22 7.91 3.55
C VAL A 331 -23.96 9.04 4.27
N VAL A 332 -23.33 9.70 5.25
CA VAL A 332 -23.98 10.81 5.96
C VAL A 332 -24.19 12.03 5.06
N TYR A 333 -23.16 12.42 4.31
CA TYR A 333 -23.29 13.51 3.34
C TYR A 333 -24.38 13.22 2.30
N GLY A 334 -24.33 12.05 1.66
CA GLY A 334 -25.26 11.71 0.57
C GLY A 334 -26.70 11.56 1.04
N LEU A 335 -26.95 10.84 2.14
CA LEU A 335 -28.31 10.70 2.69
C LEU A 335 -28.83 12.00 3.29
N GLY A 336 -27.96 12.79 3.95
CA GLY A 336 -28.31 14.11 4.46
C GLY A 336 -28.71 15.07 3.34
N ARG A 337 -27.97 15.07 2.22
CA ARG A 337 -28.32 15.86 1.03
C ARG A 337 -29.66 15.42 0.44
N ARG A 338 -29.93 14.11 0.36
CA ARG A 338 -31.22 13.58 -0.12
C ARG A 338 -32.38 13.97 0.78
N LEU A 339 -32.18 13.93 2.10
CA LEU A 339 -33.19 14.41 3.05
C LEU A 339 -33.54 15.86 2.80
N LEU A 340 -32.54 16.73 2.67
CA LEU A 340 -32.76 18.16 2.43
C LEU A 340 -33.37 18.44 1.05
N ALA A 341 -32.98 17.69 0.02
CA ALA A 341 -33.55 17.83 -1.32
C ALA A 341 -35.04 17.43 -1.38
N GLY A 342 -35.49 16.54 -0.49
CA GLY A 342 -36.89 16.13 -0.39
C GLY A 342 -37.78 17.09 0.42
N VAL A 343 -37.21 18.13 1.04
CA VAL A 343 -37.97 19.13 1.82
C VAL A 343 -38.60 20.16 0.89
N THR A 344 -39.92 20.31 0.96
CA THR A 344 -40.67 21.25 0.10
C THR A 344 -41.14 22.51 0.85
N ASN A 345 -41.20 22.46 2.18
CA ASN A 345 -41.73 23.53 3.01
C ASN A 345 -41.08 23.57 4.41
N ALA A 346 -41.36 24.64 5.15
CA ALA A 346 -40.78 24.87 6.48
C ALA A 346 -41.23 23.83 7.54
N GLU A 347 -42.44 23.27 7.42
CA GLU A 347 -42.93 22.25 8.36
C GLU A 347 -42.18 20.92 8.17
N GLU A 348 -41.93 20.50 6.92
CA GLU A 348 -41.10 19.36 6.59
C GLU A 348 -39.66 19.54 7.05
N LEU A 349 -39.10 20.73 6.81
CA LEU A 349 -37.77 21.09 7.31
C LEU A 349 -37.71 20.95 8.84
N GLY A 350 -38.76 21.42 9.51
CA GLY A 350 -38.96 21.30 10.95
C GLY A 350 -38.89 19.86 11.45
N ARG A 351 -39.68 18.98 10.82
CA ARG A 351 -39.73 17.55 11.15
C ARG A 351 -38.40 16.84 10.92
N VAL A 352 -37.71 17.15 9.82
CA VAL A 352 -36.39 16.57 9.51
C VAL A 352 -35.34 16.98 10.55
N ALA A 353 -35.27 18.25 10.92
CA ALA A 353 -34.29 18.76 11.88
C ALA A 353 -34.49 18.15 13.28
N LEU A 354 -35.73 18.14 13.78
CA LEU A 354 -36.03 17.53 15.09
C LEU A 354 -35.76 16.02 15.10
N ALA A 355 -36.04 15.32 13.98
CA ALA A 355 -35.72 13.91 13.86
C ALA A 355 -34.20 13.66 13.77
N TRP A 356 -33.46 14.54 13.10
CA TRP A 356 -32.00 14.50 13.04
C TRP A 356 -31.36 14.55 14.43
N ALA A 357 -31.76 15.50 15.29
CA ALA A 357 -31.20 15.61 16.65
C ALA A 357 -31.34 14.31 17.47
N ARG A 358 -32.38 13.51 17.20
CA ARG A 358 -32.64 12.22 17.88
C ARG A 358 -31.94 11.04 17.22
N ARG A 359 -31.57 11.14 15.95
CA ARG A 359 -31.13 10.02 15.10
C ARG A 359 -29.78 10.24 14.41
N ARG A 360 -29.08 11.33 14.71
CA ARG A 360 -27.79 11.62 14.08
C ARG A 360 -26.71 10.61 14.50
N PRO A 361 -25.84 10.20 13.58
CA PRO A 361 -24.71 9.31 13.91
C PRO A 361 -23.59 10.05 14.66
N PRO A 362 -22.72 9.32 15.38
CA PRO A 362 -21.57 9.89 16.08
C PRO A 362 -20.47 10.32 15.10
N LEU A 363 -20.39 11.63 14.79
CA LEU A 363 -19.52 12.20 13.76
C LEU A 363 -18.01 12.19 14.12
N ALA A 364 -17.67 12.19 15.41
CA ALA A 364 -16.31 12.43 15.90
C ALA A 364 -15.32 11.27 15.62
N ALA A 365 -15.81 10.10 15.21
CA ALA A 365 -15.00 8.90 15.04
C ALA A 365 -14.58 8.61 13.58
N TRP A 366 -15.02 9.43 12.63
CA TRP A 366 -14.83 9.15 11.21
C TRP A 366 -13.42 9.47 10.69
N PRO A 367 -12.91 8.68 9.73
CA PRO A 367 -11.68 9.02 9.02
C PRO A 367 -11.87 10.28 8.16
N GLU A 368 -10.78 10.99 7.88
CA GLU A 368 -10.78 12.12 6.94
C GLU A 368 -10.83 11.62 5.49
N THR A 369 -11.86 12.04 4.76
CA THR A 369 -12.14 11.67 3.37
C THR A 369 -12.57 12.90 2.57
N VAL A 370 -12.74 12.74 1.25
CA VAL A 370 -13.25 13.81 0.37
C VAL A 370 -14.65 14.30 0.78
N TYR A 371 -15.43 13.48 1.49
CA TYR A 371 -16.78 13.81 1.98
C TYR A 371 -16.82 14.31 3.41
N SER A 372 -15.74 14.14 4.19
CA SER A 372 -15.73 14.38 5.63
C SER A 372 -16.09 15.81 6.01
N ARG A 373 -15.51 16.80 5.33
CA ARG A 373 -15.84 18.21 5.57
C ARG A 373 -17.32 18.50 5.29
N ARG A 374 -17.84 18.06 4.15
CA ARG A 374 -19.24 18.31 3.76
C ARG A 374 -20.22 17.58 4.66
N ALA A 375 -19.90 16.37 5.10
CA ALA A 375 -20.70 15.63 6.07
C ALA A 375 -20.79 16.38 7.41
N ARG A 376 -19.67 16.94 7.90
CA ARG A 376 -19.64 17.77 9.12
C ARG A 376 -20.40 19.08 8.95
N ASP A 377 -20.20 19.79 7.85
CA ASP A 377 -20.89 21.05 7.58
C ASP A 377 -22.41 20.83 7.51
N LEU A 378 -22.85 19.75 6.86
CA LEU A 378 -24.26 19.35 6.80
C LEU A 378 -24.81 18.98 8.18
N ALA A 379 -24.05 18.22 8.96
CA ALA A 379 -24.46 17.84 10.31
C ALA A 379 -24.58 19.06 11.24
N LEU A 380 -23.61 19.97 11.21
CA LEU A 380 -23.64 21.23 11.98
C LEU A 380 -24.84 22.08 11.57
N PHE A 381 -25.13 22.17 10.28
CA PHE A 381 -26.32 22.87 9.80
C PHE A 381 -27.61 22.26 10.37
N LEU A 382 -27.75 20.93 10.33
CA LEU A 382 -28.93 20.25 10.87
C LEU A 382 -29.02 20.32 12.40
N ASP A 383 -27.88 20.33 13.11
CA ASP A 383 -27.82 20.50 14.55
C ASP A 383 -28.28 21.89 14.99
N GLU A 384 -27.79 22.94 14.32
CA GLU A 384 -28.20 24.33 14.57
C GLU A 384 -29.69 24.50 14.24
N LEU A 385 -30.14 23.97 13.10
CA LEU A 385 -31.55 24.02 12.72
C LEU A 385 -32.45 23.32 13.76
N ALA A 386 -32.04 22.15 14.24
CA ALA A 386 -32.77 21.42 15.27
C ALA A 386 -32.80 22.20 16.59
N PHE A 387 -31.69 22.81 16.98
CA PHE A 387 -31.61 23.68 18.16
C PHE A 387 -32.57 24.88 18.05
N LEU A 388 -32.56 25.60 16.92
CA LEU A 388 -33.45 26.73 16.69
C LEU A 388 -34.93 26.31 16.79
N LEU A 389 -35.30 25.21 16.13
CA LEU A 389 -36.68 24.73 16.09
C LEU A 389 -37.17 24.21 17.43
N ASP A 390 -36.33 23.45 18.16
CA ASP A 390 -36.67 22.96 19.50
C ASP A 390 -36.98 24.13 20.43
N ARG A 391 -36.22 25.23 20.32
CA ARG A 391 -36.42 26.42 21.15
C ARG A 391 -37.60 27.28 20.75
N VAL A 392 -37.82 27.50 19.46
CA VAL A 392 -38.96 28.30 18.96
C VAL A 392 -40.30 27.60 19.20
N THR A 393 -40.30 26.26 19.30
CA THR A 393 -41.54 25.47 19.51
C THR A 393 -41.85 25.17 20.97
N GLN A 394 -40.94 25.44 21.91
CA GLN A 394 -41.20 25.28 23.35
C GLN A 394 -42.06 26.42 23.91
N GLU A 395 -43.09 26.08 24.67
CA GLU A 395 -43.86 27.07 25.45
C GLU A 395 -42.97 27.67 26.54
N MET A 396 -42.60 28.94 26.37
CA MET A 396 -41.74 29.65 27.32
C MET A 396 -42.56 30.13 28.53
N SER A 397 -42.26 29.60 29.71
CA SER A 397 -42.82 30.04 30.99
C SER A 397 -41.73 30.65 31.87
N PRO A 398 -41.43 31.96 31.75
CA PRO A 398 -40.38 32.59 32.53
C PRO A 398 -40.74 32.65 34.03
N PRO A 399 -39.79 32.44 34.94
CA PRO A 399 -40.03 32.56 36.37
C PRO A 399 -40.30 34.01 36.80
N ALA A 400 -41.01 34.19 37.91
CA ALA A 400 -41.30 35.51 38.46
C ALA A 400 -40.04 36.13 39.10
N GLY A 401 -39.74 37.38 38.75
CA GLY A 401 -38.64 38.18 39.34
C GLY A 401 -37.38 38.23 38.47
N LEU A 402 -36.64 39.35 38.58
CA LEU A 402 -35.55 39.70 37.66
C LEU A 402 -34.36 38.74 37.72
N ALA A 403 -34.01 38.24 38.91
CA ALA A 403 -32.90 37.30 39.09
C ALA A 403 -33.19 35.94 38.42
N GLY A 404 -34.37 35.37 38.67
CA GLY A 404 -34.79 34.12 38.04
C GLY A 404 -34.94 34.25 36.54
N LEU A 405 -35.30 35.43 36.03
CA LEU A 405 -35.41 35.68 34.59
C LEU A 405 -34.04 35.67 33.89
N VAL A 406 -32.98 36.18 34.53
CA VAL A 406 -31.61 36.14 33.98
C VAL A 406 -31.07 34.70 33.97
N ASP A 407 -31.27 33.95 35.07
CA ASP A 407 -30.85 32.55 35.14
C ASP A 407 -31.59 31.70 34.10
N TRP A 408 -32.91 31.88 33.98
CA TRP A 408 -33.73 31.24 32.95
C TRP A 408 -33.27 31.59 31.53
N TYR A 409 -32.97 32.85 31.25
CA TYR A 409 -32.49 33.30 29.94
C TYR A 409 -31.14 32.66 29.56
N VAL A 410 -30.23 32.50 30.52
CA VAL A 410 -28.93 31.83 30.31
C VAL A 410 -29.09 30.33 30.16
N GLU A 411 -29.86 29.67 31.03
CA GLU A 411 -30.11 28.23 30.99
C GLU A 411 -30.78 27.78 29.69
N GLN A 412 -31.73 28.58 29.19
CA GLN A 412 -32.43 28.31 27.92
C GLN A 412 -31.61 28.74 26.69
N ARG A 413 -30.44 29.36 26.88
CA ARG A 413 -29.56 29.87 25.82
C ARG A 413 -30.27 30.83 24.86
N LEU A 414 -31.17 31.66 25.37
CA LEU A 414 -31.95 32.59 24.53
C LEU A 414 -31.08 33.65 23.85
N TYR A 415 -29.95 34.01 24.46
CA TYR A 415 -28.93 34.87 23.86
C TYR A 415 -28.37 34.29 22.55
N ASP A 416 -28.26 32.96 22.42
CA ASP A 416 -27.76 32.31 21.20
C ASP A 416 -28.78 32.43 20.06
N LEU A 417 -30.09 32.39 20.37
CA LEU A 417 -31.18 32.62 19.40
C LEU A 417 -31.18 34.07 18.92
N GLU A 418 -31.07 35.03 19.84
CA GLU A 418 -31.01 36.46 19.51
C GLU A 418 -29.79 36.77 18.63
N TYR A 419 -28.63 36.21 18.98
CA TYR A 419 -27.41 36.39 18.20
C TYR A 419 -27.47 35.70 16.82
N ALA A 420 -28.09 34.52 16.73
CA ALA A 420 -28.36 33.86 15.46
C ALA A 420 -29.30 34.69 14.57
N GLY A 421 -30.39 35.22 15.14
CA GLY A 421 -31.34 36.10 14.45
C GLY A 421 -30.69 37.40 13.95
N ALA A 422 -29.89 38.07 14.80
CA ALA A 422 -29.17 39.28 14.43
C ALA A 422 -28.16 39.06 13.29
N ARG A 423 -27.42 37.93 13.32
CA ARG A 423 -26.49 37.56 12.23
C ARG A 423 -27.21 37.26 10.92
N ALA A 424 -28.37 36.62 10.97
CA ALA A 424 -29.18 36.35 9.79
C ALA A 424 -29.68 37.67 9.19
N TYR A 425 -30.22 38.57 10.01
CA TYR A 425 -30.72 39.87 9.57
C TYR A 425 -29.63 40.78 8.99
N GLY A 426 -28.43 40.78 9.57
CA GLY A 426 -27.29 41.57 9.10
C GLY A 426 -26.62 41.08 7.80
N ARG A 427 -27.01 39.91 7.26
CA ARG A 427 -26.52 39.38 5.97
C ARG A 427 -27.49 39.58 4.81
N THR A 428 -28.70 40.10 5.08
CA THR A 428 -29.77 40.32 4.09
C THR A 428 -29.87 41.79 3.63
N LEU A 429 -28.99 42.66 4.12
CA LEU A 429 -28.70 44.01 3.63
C LEU A 429 -27.37 43.98 2.88
#